data_AF-A0A0A9H485-F1
#
_entry.id   AF-A0A0A9H485-F1
#
_cell.length_a   1.000
_cell.length_b   1.000
_cell.length_c   1.000
_cell.angle_alpha   90.00
_cell.angle_beta   90.00
_cell.angle_gamma   90.00
#
_symmetry.space_group_name_H-M   'P 1'
#
loop_
_entity.id
_entity.type
_entity.pdbx_description
1 polymer ?
#
loop_
_entity_poly.entity_id
_entity_poly.type
_entity_poly.pdbx_seq_one_letter_code
_entity_poly.pdbx_strand_id
1 'polypeptide(L)'
;MVDRMVSEKLKTVNLTDNDLAKDHLRYFIGGRSEIKDELVYRFIFPERPGALMNFLDAFSPRWNISLFHYRAQGETGANVLVGIQVPPEDFDEFRSRAENLGYEYTSEHNNEIYRLLLRDPKI
;
A
#
# COMPACT_ATOMS: atom_id res chain seq x y z
N MET A 1 18.01 -15.16 -3.70
CA MET A 1 17.28 -13.86 -3.73
C MET A 1 18.26 -12.70 -3.75
N VAL A 2 19.12 -12.56 -2.72
CA VAL A 2 20.12 -11.48 -2.64
C VAL A 2 21.02 -11.45 -3.88
N ASP A 3 21.58 -12.60 -4.28
CA ASP A 3 22.44 -12.67 -5.48
C ASP A 3 21.74 -12.20 -6.76
N ARG A 4 20.45 -12.52 -6.89
CA ARG A 4 19.61 -12.07 -8.02
C ARG A 4 19.40 -10.55 -7.98
N MET A 5 19.19 -9.96 -6.81
CA MET A 5 19.03 -8.50 -6.70
C MET A 5 20.34 -7.78 -7.01
N VAL A 6 21.47 -8.33 -6.57
CA VAL A 6 22.80 -7.79 -6.85
C VAL A 6 23.16 -7.91 -8.34
N SER A 7 22.81 -9.01 -9.01
CA SER A 7 23.04 -9.15 -10.46
C SER A 7 22.26 -8.11 -11.28
N GLU A 8 21.08 -7.71 -10.79
CA GLU A 8 20.27 -6.62 -11.34
C GLU A 8 20.72 -5.22 -10.86
N LYS A 9 21.89 -5.10 -10.22
CA LYS A 9 22.46 -3.84 -9.71
C LYS A 9 21.62 -3.14 -8.62
N LEU A 10 20.80 -3.89 -7.89
CA LEU A 10 20.04 -3.38 -6.75
C LEU A 10 20.84 -3.55 -5.46
N LYS A 11 21.14 -2.43 -4.79
CA LYS A 11 21.82 -2.44 -3.49
C LYS A 11 20.94 -3.18 -2.47
N THR A 12 21.46 -4.28 -1.94
CA THR A 12 20.71 -5.19 -1.09
C THR A 12 21.52 -5.54 0.16
N VAL A 13 20.85 -5.65 1.31
CA VAL A 13 21.44 -6.07 2.58
C VAL A 13 20.61 -7.23 3.12
N ASN A 14 21.27 -8.29 3.60
CA ASN A 14 20.58 -9.41 4.22
C ASN A 14 20.21 -9.07 5.68
N LEU A 15 18.93 -9.20 6.03
CA LEU A 15 18.39 -8.91 7.36
C LEU A 15 18.07 -10.18 8.18
N THR A 16 18.41 -11.38 7.70
CA THR A 16 18.09 -12.67 8.35
C THR A 16 18.50 -12.72 9.82
N ASP A 17 19.59 -12.07 10.22
CA ASP A 17 20.12 -12.09 11.59
C ASP A 17 19.99 -10.73 12.31
N ASN A 18 19.11 -9.83 11.82
CA ASN A 18 18.87 -8.53 12.43
C ASN A 18 17.56 -8.52 13.24
N ASP A 19 17.66 -8.81 14.53
CA ASP A 19 16.48 -8.93 15.40
C ASP A 19 15.79 -7.57 15.61
N LEU A 20 16.54 -6.46 15.70
CA LEU A 20 15.95 -5.11 15.76
C LEU A 20 15.01 -4.83 14.57
N ALA A 21 15.40 -5.26 13.36
CA ALA A 21 14.57 -5.10 12.17
C ALA A 21 13.33 -6.01 12.20
N LYS A 22 13.46 -7.24 12.68
CA LYS A 22 12.35 -8.22 12.79
C LYS A 22 11.34 -7.82 13.86
N ASP A 23 11.82 -7.36 15.00
CA ASP A 23 11.02 -7.16 16.21
C ASP A 23 10.40 -5.77 16.27
N HIS A 24 11.08 -4.75 15.74
CA HIS A 24 10.67 -3.36 15.89
C HIS A 24 10.55 -2.61 14.56
N LEU A 25 11.64 -2.48 13.81
CA LEU A 25 11.69 -1.49 12.72
C LEU A 25 10.66 -1.76 11.62
N ARG A 26 10.34 -3.01 11.33
CA ARG A 26 9.32 -3.36 10.33
C ARG A 26 7.92 -2.82 10.63
N TYR A 27 7.64 -2.44 11.89
CA TYR A 27 6.36 -1.86 12.31
C TYR A 27 6.34 -0.33 12.25
N PHE A 28 7.50 0.31 12.05
CA PHE A 28 7.63 1.77 11.97
C PHE A 28 7.82 2.27 10.54
N ILE A 29 7.98 1.37 9.57
CA ILE A 29 8.09 1.74 8.16
C ILE A 29 6.81 2.47 7.74
N GLY A 30 7.00 3.63 7.13
CA GLY A 30 5.95 4.60 6.83
C GLY A 30 6.41 5.98 7.31
N GLY A 31 5.44 6.85 7.58
CA GLY A 31 5.71 8.20 8.08
C GLY A 31 4.53 9.13 7.78
N ARG A 32 4.62 10.36 8.28
CA ARG A 32 3.65 11.41 7.97
C ARG A 32 4.00 12.06 6.65
N SER A 33 2.99 12.26 5.80
CA SER A 33 3.12 13.03 4.58
C SER A 33 1.79 13.67 4.18
N GLU A 34 1.86 14.93 3.74
CA GLU A 34 0.75 15.60 3.09
C GLU A 34 0.88 15.44 1.58
N ILE A 35 -0.05 14.69 1.00
CA ILE A 35 -0.08 14.40 -0.43
C ILE A 35 -1.41 14.90 -0.97
N LYS A 36 -1.33 15.81 -1.94
CA LYS A 36 -2.51 16.38 -2.58
C LYS A 36 -3.28 15.30 -3.34
N ASP A 37 -4.61 15.38 -3.27
CA ASP A 37 -5.54 14.53 -4.01
C ASP A 37 -5.34 13.02 -3.72
N GLU A 38 -4.87 12.69 -2.51
CA GLU A 38 -4.65 11.30 -2.10
C GLU A 38 -5.93 10.65 -1.56
N LEU A 39 -6.29 9.55 -2.21
CA LEU A 39 -7.33 8.63 -1.79
C LEU A 39 -6.71 7.50 -0.98
N VAL A 40 -7.30 7.23 0.19
CA VAL A 40 -6.79 6.21 1.12
C VAL A 40 -7.83 5.12 1.28
N TYR A 41 -7.47 3.91 0.89
CA TYR A 41 -8.35 2.75 0.90
C TYR A 41 -7.64 1.54 1.49
N ARG A 42 -8.41 0.71 2.20
CA ARG A 42 -7.98 -0.60 2.67
C ARG A 42 -8.62 -1.67 1.80
N PHE A 43 -7.81 -2.49 1.14
CA PHE A 43 -8.21 -3.62 0.33
C PHE A 43 -7.92 -4.94 1.05
N ILE A 44 -8.73 -5.96 0.80
CA ILE A 44 -8.46 -7.34 1.21
C ILE A 44 -8.04 -8.13 -0.02
N PHE A 45 -6.77 -8.49 -0.08
CA PHE A 45 -6.22 -9.28 -1.18
C PHE A 45 -6.52 -10.76 -0.93
N PRO A 46 -7.02 -11.48 -1.96
CA PRO A 46 -7.23 -12.91 -1.85
C PRO A 46 -5.91 -13.65 -1.69
N GLU A 47 -5.93 -14.77 -0.96
CA GLU A 47 -4.77 -15.65 -0.75
C GLU A 47 -4.44 -16.48 -2.00
N ARG A 48 -4.14 -15.80 -3.11
CA ARG A 48 -3.75 -16.43 -4.38
C ARG A 48 -2.59 -15.68 -5.03
N PRO A 49 -1.67 -16.40 -5.70
CA PRO A 49 -0.60 -15.77 -6.47
C PRO A 49 -1.15 -14.75 -7.47
N GLY A 50 -0.43 -13.63 -7.64
CA GLY A 50 -0.77 -12.60 -8.62
C GLY A 50 -1.76 -11.52 -8.14
N ALA A 51 -2.31 -11.62 -6.91
CA ALA A 51 -3.23 -10.60 -6.39
C ALA A 51 -2.66 -9.16 -6.43
N LEU A 52 -1.39 -9.01 -6.06
CA LEU A 52 -0.69 -7.72 -6.15
C LEU A 52 -0.55 -7.23 -7.60
N MET A 53 -0.21 -8.13 -8.53
CA MET A 53 -0.03 -7.73 -9.92
C MET A 53 -1.37 -7.32 -10.54
N ASN A 54 -2.42 -8.10 -10.31
CA ASN A 54 -3.78 -7.77 -10.75
C ASN A 54 -4.26 -6.42 -10.19
N PHE A 55 -3.93 -6.12 -8.93
CA PHE A 55 -4.21 -4.82 -8.33
C PHE A 55 -3.47 -3.71 -9.10
N LEU A 56 -2.16 -3.85 -9.30
CA LEU A 56 -1.35 -2.84 -10.00
C LEU A 56 -1.76 -2.68 -11.47
N ASP A 57 -2.16 -3.75 -12.15
CA ASP A 57 -2.63 -3.71 -13.53
C ASP A 57 -4.01 -3.05 -13.66
N ALA A 58 -4.86 -3.19 -12.64
CA ALA A 58 -6.19 -2.58 -12.61
C ALA A 58 -6.13 -1.06 -12.46
N PHE A 59 -5.20 -0.55 -11.64
CA PHE A 59 -5.02 0.89 -11.43
C PHE A 59 -4.08 1.48 -12.48
N SER A 60 -4.53 2.51 -13.19
CA SER A 60 -3.82 3.11 -14.32
C SER A 60 -2.40 3.55 -13.93
N PRO A 61 -1.37 3.34 -14.77
CA PRO A 61 0.01 3.76 -14.48
C PRO A 61 0.17 5.29 -14.36
N ARG A 62 -0.88 6.07 -14.63
CA ARG A 62 -0.90 7.52 -14.45
C ARG A 62 -1.15 7.97 -13.00
N TRP A 63 -1.70 7.09 -12.15
CA TRP A 63 -1.93 7.41 -10.75
C TRP A 63 -0.75 6.96 -9.91
N ASN A 64 -0.20 7.89 -9.13
CA ASN A 64 0.93 7.59 -8.26
C ASN A 64 0.43 6.85 -7.02
N ILE A 65 1.12 5.78 -6.63
CA ILE A 65 0.94 5.14 -5.34
C ILE A 65 1.83 5.86 -4.32
N SER A 66 1.22 6.60 -3.41
CA SER A 66 1.90 7.36 -2.36
C SER A 66 2.08 6.58 -1.05
N LEU A 67 1.25 5.57 -0.82
CA LEU A 67 1.31 4.69 0.34
C LEU A 67 0.98 3.26 -0.07
N PHE A 68 1.78 2.28 0.39
CA PHE A 68 1.48 0.87 0.19
C PHE A 68 1.94 0.05 1.39
N HIS A 69 0.99 -0.32 2.25
CA HIS A 69 1.23 -1.11 3.47
C HIS A 69 0.54 -2.46 3.33
N TYR A 70 1.33 -3.51 3.12
CA TYR A 70 0.87 -4.88 3.00
C TYR A 70 1.07 -5.65 4.30
N ARG A 71 0.01 -6.29 4.80
CA ARG A 71 0.09 -7.20 5.94
C ARG A 71 -0.69 -8.48 5.66
N ALA A 72 0.03 -9.60 5.59
CA ALA A 72 -0.59 -10.92 5.53
C ALA A 72 -1.37 -11.19 6.83
N GLN A 73 -2.58 -11.73 6.70
CA GLN A 73 -3.46 -12.04 7.82
C GLN A 73 -3.93 -13.49 7.72
N GLY A 74 -2.99 -14.42 7.89
CA GLY A 74 -3.25 -15.87 7.94
C GLY A 74 -4.10 -16.35 6.77
N GLU A 75 -5.05 -17.25 7.06
CA GLU A 75 -5.91 -17.93 6.08
C GLU A 75 -7.04 -17.03 5.50
N THR A 76 -7.15 -15.77 5.94
CA THR A 76 -8.24 -14.87 5.51
C THR A 76 -7.81 -13.90 4.41
N GLY A 77 -6.57 -14.02 3.91
CA GLY A 77 -5.98 -13.14 2.90
C GLY A 77 -5.01 -12.12 3.49
N ALA A 78 -4.80 -11.00 2.78
CA ALA A 78 -3.92 -9.93 3.21
C ALA A 78 -4.63 -8.57 3.23
N ASN A 79 -4.45 -7.84 4.32
CA ASN A 79 -4.93 -6.46 4.42
C ASN A 79 -3.89 -5.52 3.81
N VAL A 80 -4.32 -4.72 2.85
CA VAL A 80 -3.48 -3.79 2.10
C VAL A 80 -4.04 -2.39 2.26
N LEU A 81 -3.34 -1.53 2.97
CA LEU A 81 -3.64 -0.10 3.03
C LEU A 81 -2.89 0.60 1.90
N VAL A 82 -3.63 1.26 1.02
CA VAL A 82 -3.09 1.94 -0.14
C VAL A 82 -3.48 3.42 -0.13
N GLY A 83 -2.53 4.27 -0.51
CA GLY A 83 -2.74 5.66 -0.85
C GLY A 83 -2.44 5.86 -2.32
N ILE A 84 -3.40 6.42 -3.06
CA ILE A 84 -3.31 6.64 -4.50
C ILE A 84 -3.66 8.09 -4.78
N GLN A 85 -2.78 8.79 -5.51
CA GLN A 85 -3.04 10.15 -5.97
C GLN A 85 -3.96 10.10 -7.18
N VAL A 86 -5.21 10.50 -6.99
CA VAL A 86 -6.24 10.53 -8.02
C VAL A 86 -6.82 11.93 -8.06
N PRO A 87 -6.60 12.68 -9.15
CA PRO A 87 -7.25 13.98 -9.34
C PRO A 87 -8.78 13.86 -9.19
N PRO A 88 -9.47 14.88 -8.65
CA PRO A 88 -10.92 14.83 -8.44
C PRO A 88 -11.73 14.44 -9.68
N GLU A 89 -11.28 14.86 -10.87
CA GLU A 89 -11.87 14.54 -12.17
C GLU A 89 -11.81 13.05 -12.53
N ASP A 90 -10.87 12.31 -11.97
CA ASP A 90 -10.60 10.90 -12.25
C ASP A 90 -11.30 9.95 -11.24
N PHE A 91 -11.98 10.50 -10.23
CA PHE A 91 -12.52 9.72 -9.11
C PHE A 91 -13.54 8.65 -9.54
N ASP A 92 -14.39 8.95 -10.52
CA ASP A 92 -15.39 7.99 -11.02
C ASP A 92 -14.72 6.84 -11.79
N GLU A 93 -13.65 7.12 -12.55
CA GLU A 93 -12.86 6.07 -13.20
C GLU A 93 -12.17 5.20 -12.14
N PHE A 94 -11.60 5.81 -11.08
CA PHE A 94 -11.00 5.07 -9.99
C PHE A 94 -11.99 4.12 -9.34
N ARG A 95 -13.20 4.60 -9.02
CA ARG A 95 -14.25 3.78 -8.42
C ARG A 95 -14.63 2.61 -9.33
N SER A 96 -14.86 2.87 -10.61
CA SER A 96 -15.19 1.81 -11.57
C SER A 96 -14.10 0.75 -11.67
N ARG A 97 -12.83 1.15 -11.67
CA ARG A 97 -11.69 0.22 -11.67
C ARG A 97 -11.61 -0.59 -10.37
N ALA A 98 -11.83 0.03 -9.22
CA ALA A 98 -11.83 -0.65 -7.93
C ALA A 98 -12.98 -1.67 -7.81
N GLU A 99 -14.17 -1.34 -8.31
CA GLU A 99 -15.31 -2.26 -8.38
C GLU A 99 -15.03 -3.43 -9.33
N ASN A 100 -14.47 -3.16 -10.51
CA ASN A 100 -14.12 -4.18 -11.49
C ASN A 100 -13.00 -5.13 -11.03
N LEU A 101 -12.10 -4.66 -10.15
CA LEU A 101 -11.07 -5.51 -9.53
C LEU A 101 -11.70 -6.61 -8.67
N GLY A 102 -12.87 -6.36 -8.09
CA GLY A 102 -13.65 -7.33 -7.32
C GLY A 102 -13.03 -7.71 -5.98
N TYR A 103 -12.10 -6.92 -5.45
CA TYR A 103 -11.55 -7.11 -4.10
C TYR A 103 -12.43 -6.36 -3.10
N GLU A 104 -12.58 -6.88 -1.88
CA GLU A 104 -13.25 -6.11 -0.83
C GLU A 104 -12.38 -4.90 -0.48
N TYR A 105 -13.00 -3.72 -0.42
CA TYR A 105 -12.29 -2.51 -0.03
C TYR A 105 -13.16 -1.55 0.79
N THR A 106 -12.50 -0.71 1.58
CA THR A 106 -13.14 0.31 2.42
C THR A 106 -12.34 1.60 2.35
N SER A 107 -13.04 2.74 2.29
CA SER A 107 -12.39 4.06 2.38
C SER A 107 -11.94 4.32 3.81
N GLU A 108 -10.66 4.67 3.98
CA GLU A 108 -10.07 5.07 5.26
C GLU A 108 -9.78 6.59 5.30
N HIS A 109 -10.24 7.35 4.30
CA HIS A 109 -9.96 8.78 4.17
C HIS A 109 -10.44 9.62 5.36
N ASN A 110 -11.54 9.19 6.00
CA ASN A 110 -12.12 9.84 7.18
C ASN A 110 -11.72 9.18 8.51
N ASN A 111 -10.81 8.22 8.50
CA ASN A 111 -10.36 7.54 9.70
C ASN A 111 -9.51 8.49 10.57
N GLU A 112 -9.98 8.77 11.78
CA GLU A 112 -9.33 9.69 12.72
C GLU A 112 -7.93 9.23 13.10
N ILE A 113 -7.73 7.92 13.27
CA ILE A 113 -6.44 7.34 13.66
C ILE A 113 -5.45 7.42 12.52
N TYR A 114 -5.90 7.15 11.28
CA TYR A 114 -5.06 7.33 10.10
C TYR A 114 -4.57 8.78 9.99
N ARG A 115 -5.47 9.76 10.15
CA ARG A 115 -5.10 11.18 10.14
C ARG A 115 -4.14 11.54 11.27
N LEU A 116 -4.41 11.09 12.50
CA LEU A 116 -3.56 11.38 13.65
C LEU A 116 -2.13 10.85 13.49
N LEU A 117 -1.97 9.66 12.89
CA LEU A 117 -0.67 8.98 12.81
C LEU A 117 0.10 9.32 11.54
N LEU A 118 -0.59 9.41 10.38
CA LEU A 118 0.04 9.48 9.06
C LEU A 118 -0.23 10.79 8.30
N ARG A 119 -1.09 11.67 8.82
CA ARG A 119 -1.23 13.05 8.32
C ARG A 119 -0.55 14.02 9.25
N ASP A 120 -0.15 15.14 8.68
CA ASP A 120 0.37 16.23 9.50
C ASP A 120 -0.82 16.84 10.26
N PRO A 121 -0.83 16.85 11.61
CA PRO A 121 -1.80 17.67 12.31
C PRO A 121 -1.53 19.10 11.87
N LYS A 122 -2.46 19.69 11.11
CA LYS A 122 -2.42 21.12 10.79
C LYS A 122 -2.05 21.87 12.07
N ILE A 123 -0.85 22.44 12.10
CA ILE A 123 -0.46 23.46 13.08
C ILE A 123 -1.25 24.72 12.72
#